data_AF-A0A2N2SKE9-F1
#
_entry.id   AF-A0A2N2SKE9-F1
#
_cell.length_a   1.000
_cell.length_b   1.000
_cell.length_c   1.000
_cell.angle_alpha   90.00
_cell.angle_beta   90.00
_cell.angle_gamma   90.00
#
_symmetry.space_group_name_H-M   'P 1'
#
loop_
_entity.id
_entity.type
_entity.pdbx_description
1 polymer ?
#
loop_
_entity_poly.entity_id
_entity_poly.type
_entity_poly.pdbx_seq_one_letter_code
_entity_poly.pdbx_strand_id
1 'polypeptide(L)' 'PAAENQATDRAHRIGQDKPVFVFKLICAGSIEERILALQDKKAALAAGVLSEDGNALAKFGESDIAALLAPLPAEKG' A
#
# COMPACT_ATOMS: atom_id res chain seq x y z
N PRO A 1 3.43 -4.08 4.11
CA PRO A 1 3.97 -4.40 2.77
C PRO A 1 5.22 -5.32 2.79
N ALA A 2 6.27 -4.99 3.55
CA ALA A 2 7.56 -5.70 3.47
C ALA A 2 7.48 -7.22 3.77
N ALA A 3 6.65 -7.63 4.75
CA ALA A 3 6.47 -9.05 5.09
C ALA A 3 5.75 -9.85 3.99
N GLU A 4 4.78 -9.24 3.30
CA GLU A 4 4.09 -9.87 2.16
C GLU A 4 5.03 -10.02 0.96
N ASN A 5 5.80 -8.98 0.65
CA ASN A 5 6.78 -9.03 -0.43
C ASN A 5 7.80 -10.14 -0.17
N GLN A 6 8.28 -10.29 1.07
CA GLN A 6 9.18 -11.38 1.43
C GLN A 6 8.56 -12.78 1.23
N ALA A 7 7.26 -12.94 1.48
CA ALA A 7 6.56 -14.20 1.26
C ALA A 7 6.38 -14.51 -0.24
N THR A 8 6.02 -13.49 -1.03
CA THR A 8 5.92 -13.57 -2.50
C THR A 8 7.27 -13.88 -3.13
N ASP A 9 8.35 -13.22 -2.68
CA ASP A 9 9.71 -13.43 -3.18
C ASP A 9 10.21 -14.86 -2.90
N ARG A 10 9.77 -15.49 -1.81
CA ARG A 10 10.04 -16.90 -1.54
C ARG A 10 9.37 -17.84 -2.56
N ALA A 11 8.20 -17.48 -3.07
CA ALA A 11 7.46 -18.26 -4.06
C ALA A 11 7.98 -18.07 -5.50
N HIS A 12 8.50 -16.88 -5.83
CA HIS A 12 9.05 -16.51 -7.15
C HIS A 12 10.54 -16.88 -7.35
N ARG A 13 11.09 -17.76 -6.51
CA ARG A 13 12.52 -18.09 -6.46
C ARG A 13 13.05 -18.64 -7.80
N ILE A 14 14.34 -18.37 -8.07
CA ILE A 14 15.07 -18.89 -9.26
C ILE A 14 14.95 -20.42 -9.34
N GLY A 15 14.54 -20.92 -10.51
CA GLY A 15 14.28 -22.35 -10.77
C GLY A 15 12.82 -22.77 -10.58
N GLN A 16 11.90 -21.81 -10.39
CA GLN A 16 10.47 -22.05 -10.40
C GLN A 16 9.93 -21.99 -11.84
N ASP A 17 9.52 -23.14 -12.39
CA ASP A 17 9.05 -23.25 -13.78
C ASP A 17 7.51 -23.18 -13.90
N LYS A 18 6.83 -23.10 -12.76
CA LYS A 18 5.36 -23.09 -12.66
C LYS A 18 4.84 -21.69 -12.35
N PRO A 19 3.68 -21.31 -12.89
CA PRO A 19 3.07 -20.01 -12.59
C PRO A 19 2.73 -19.91 -11.10
N VAL A 20 3.11 -18.78 -10.50
CA VAL A 20 2.84 -18.45 -9.09
C VAL A 20 1.67 -17.49 -9.04
N PHE A 21 0.68 -17.81 -8.22
CA PHE A 21 -0.48 -16.96 -7.97
C PHE A 21 -0.46 -16.46 -6.53
N VAL A 22 -0.60 -15.15 -6.36
CA VAL A 22 -0.70 -14.51 -5.04
C VAL A 22 -2.12 -14.00 -4.88
N PHE A 23 -2.82 -14.51 -3.87
CA PHE A 23 -4.15 -14.06 -3.51
C PHE A 23 -4.10 -13.31 -2.19
N LYS A 24 -4.70 -12.12 -2.19
CA LYS A 24 -4.85 -11.30 -0.99
C LYS A 24 -6.32 -11.35 -0.57
N LEU A 25 -6.60 -12.00 0.54
CA LEU A 25 -7.95 -12.05 1.10
C LEU A 25 -8.15 -10.81 1.96
N ILE A 26 -9.19 -10.05 1.68
CA ILE A 26 -9.49 -8.78 2.35
C ILE A 26 -10.94 -8.85 2.83
N CYS A 27 -11.16 -8.61 4.12
CA CYS A 27 -12.52 -8.57 4.65
C CYS A 27 -13.16 -7.19 4.36
N ALA A 28 -14.33 -7.19 3.71
CA ALA A 28 -15.07 -5.97 3.42
C ALA A 28 -15.51 -5.25 4.71
N GLY A 29 -15.38 -3.93 4.75
CA GLY A 29 -15.71 -3.10 5.90
C GLY A 29 -14.75 -3.24 7.08
N SER A 30 -13.66 -4.00 6.95
CA SER A 30 -12.68 -4.22 8.00
C SER A 30 -11.58 -3.14 8.01
N ILE A 31 -10.74 -3.18 9.04
CA ILE A 31 -9.54 -2.35 9.11
C ILE A 31 -8.55 -2.66 7.98
N GLU A 32 -8.54 -3.89 7.46
CA GLU A 32 -7.64 -4.34 6.39
C GLU A 32 -7.91 -3.57 5.10
N GLU A 33 -9.19 -3.36 4.75
CA GLU A 33 -9.61 -2.59 3.58
C GLU A 33 -9.13 -1.12 3.68
N ARG A 34 -9.26 -0.51 4.86
CA ARG A 34 -8.80 0.85 5.11
C ARG A 34 -7.28 0.97 5.02
N ILE A 35 -6.55 -0.02 5.56
CA ILE A 35 -5.09 -0.07 5.51
C ILE A 35 -4.60 -0.20 4.06
N LEU A 36 -5.25 -1.01 3.24
CA LEU A 36 -4.95 -1.13 1.81
C LEU A 36 -5.14 0.20 1.08
N ALA A 37 -6.28 0.86 1.26
CA ALA A 37 -6.54 2.17 0.66
C ALA A 37 -5.50 3.23 1.09
N LEU A 38 -5.05 3.20 2.34
CA LEU A 38 -3.97 4.06 2.85
C LEU A 38 -2.62 3.73 2.20
N GLN A 39 -2.28 2.44 2.05
CA GLN A 39 -1.06 2.01 1.38
C GLN A 39 -1.01 2.46 -0.08
N ASP A 40 -2.13 2.37 -0.80
CA ASP A 40 -2.23 2.81 -2.20
C ASP A 40 -2.06 4.33 -2.33
N LYS A 41 -2.74 5.10 -1.46
CA LYS A 41 -2.54 6.57 -1.39
C LYS A 41 -1.09 6.93 -1.10
N LYS A 42 -0.44 6.20 -0.19
CA LYS A 42 0.97 6.41 0.16
C LYS A 42 1.89 6.13 -1.02
N ALA A 43 1.66 5.03 -1.74
CA ALA A 43 2.46 4.65 -2.90
C ALA A 43 2.31 5.67 -4.04
N ALA A 44 1.08 6.14 -4.30
CA ALA A 44 0.81 7.16 -5.29
C ALA A 44 1.50 8.49 -4.96
N LEU A 45 1.51 8.89 -3.68
CA LEU A 45 2.25 10.08 -3.24
C LEU A 45 3.76 9.90 -3.42
N ALA A 46 4.32 8.76 -2.99
CA ALA A 46 5.75 8.49 -3.14
C ALA A 46 6.18 8.50 -4.61
N ALA A 47 5.36 7.91 -5.50
CA ALA A 47 5.59 7.96 -6.94
C ALA A 47 5.52 9.40 -7.47
N GLY A 48 4.54 10.19 -7.01
CA GLY A 48 4.37 11.59 -7.41
C GLY A 48 5.48 12.53 -6.93
N VAL A 49 6.06 12.26 -5.75
CA VAL A 49 7.24 12.99 -5.23
C VAL A 49 8.50 12.63 -6.00
N LEU A 50 8.63 11.37 -6.42
CA LEU A 50 9.82 10.89 -7.15
C LEU A 50 9.75 11.19 -8.65
N SER A 51 8.56 11.44 -9.20
CA SER A 51 8.38 11.92 -10.57
C SER A 51 8.63 13.42 -10.68
N GLU A 52 9.32 13.86 -11.73
CA GLU A 52 9.51 15.30 -12.05
C GLU A 52 8.19 16.01 -12.42
N ASP A 53 7.09 15.27 -12.54
CA ASP A 53 5.74 15.78 -12.81
C ASP A 53 5.08 16.34 -11.54
N GLY A 54 5.26 17.64 -11.28
CA GLY A 54 4.63 18.37 -10.16
C GLY A 54 3.09 18.33 -10.13
N ASN A 55 2.45 17.85 -11.20
CA ASN A 55 0.99 17.66 -11.27
C ASN A 55 0.49 16.46 -10.43
N ALA A 56 1.36 15.52 -10.07
CA ALA A 56 1.01 14.41 -9.18
C ALA A 56 0.83 14.90 -7.72
N LEU A 57 1.62 15.88 -7.31
CA LEU A 57 1.50 16.51 -5.98
C LEU A 57 0.19 17.31 -5.85
N ALA A 58 -0.27 17.94 -6.94
CA ALA A 58 -1.50 18.73 -6.97
C ALA A 58 -2.79 17.90 -6.72
N LYS A 59 -2.72 16.57 -6.78
CA LYS A 59 -3.85 15.68 -6.47
C LYS A 59 -4.06 15.44 -4.98
N PHE A 60 -3.13 15.86 -4.13
CA PHE A 60 -3.21 15.69 -2.68
C PHE A 60 -3.43 17.05 -2.00
N GLY A 61 -4.53 17.19 -1.26
CA GLY A 61 -4.77 18.36 -0.42
C GLY A 61 -4.06 18.25 0.93
N GLU A 62 -4.03 19.36 1.68
CA GLU A 62 -3.48 19.40 3.05
C GLU A 62 -4.14 18.36 3.97
N SER A 63 -5.46 18.16 3.83
CA SER A 63 -6.21 17.16 4.58
C SER A 63 -5.80 15.71 4.24
N ASP A 64 -5.47 15.43 2.98
CA ASP A 64 -5.04 14.09 2.56
C ASP A 64 -3.65 13.76 3.12
N ILE A 65 -2.74 14.75 3.11
CA ILE A 65 -1.40 14.61 3.70
C ILE A 65 -1.49 14.45 5.22
N ALA A 66 -2.32 15.26 5.88
CA ALA A 66 -2.54 15.15 7.33
C ALA A 66 -3.13 13.78 7.71
N ALA A 67 -4.12 13.28 6.96
CA ALA A 67 -4.71 11.97 7.20
C ALA A 67 -3.73 10.81 6.95
N LEU A 68 -2.82 10.95 5.99
CA LEU A 68 -1.81 9.93 5.69
C LEU A 68 -0.72 9.86 6.76
N LEU A 69 -0.35 11.00 7.35
CA LEU A 69 0.66 11.12 8.40
C LEU A 69 0.09 10.92 9.81
N ALA A 70 -1.23 10.90 9.95
CA ALA A 70 -1.88 10.66 11.22
C ALA A 70 -1.55 9.24 11.73
N PRO A 71 -1.32 9.08 13.06
CA PRO A 71 -1.14 7.76 13.64
C PRO A 71 -2.37 6.90 13.42
N LEU A 72 -2.15 5.60 13.16
CA LEU A 72 -3.24 4.64 13.00
C LEU A 72 -4.16 4.71 14.22
N PRO A 73 -5.50 4.68 14.04
CA PRO A 73 -6.42 4.72 15.16
C PRO A 73 -6.08 3.58 16.13
N ALA A 74 -5.83 3.93 17.39
CA ALA A 74 -5.62 2.94 18.43
C ALA A 74 -6.89 2.08 18.52
N GLU A 75 -6.73 0.77 18.37
CA GLU A 75 -7.83 -0.17 18.54
C GLU A 75 -8.40 0.01 19.95
N LYS A 76 -9.65 0.49 20.05
CA LYS A 76 -10.40 0.40 21.29
C LYS A 76 -10.82 -1.05 21.44
N GLY A 77 -10.07 -1.77 22.26
CA GLY A 77 -10.52 -3.02 22.87
C GLY A 77 -11.72 -2.80 23.79
#